data_AF-A0A921G9I3-F1
#
_entry.id   AF-A0A921G9I3-F1
#
_cell.length_a   1.000
_cell.length_b   1.000
_cell.length_c   1.000
_cell.angle_alpha   90.00
_cell.angle_beta   90.00
_cell.angle_gamma   90.00
#
_symmetry.space_group_name_H-M   'P 1'
#
loop_
_entity.id
_entity.type
_entity.pdbx_description
1 polymer ?
#
loop_
_entity_poly.entity_id
_entity_poly.type
_entity_poly.pdbx_seq_one_letter_code
_entity_poly.pdbx_strand_id
1 'polypeptide(L)'
;MYQWCRTREIITYYRGTLDKYKDHAIIQRIIKDSRNCDYIIAPIADNRMFKIIDSFIQGEITDEQCKHCLAATNLGKQYVFVSDLAISQLKIVERVYLADNEKNYYKEMRSSESKLGEDKVKLARIQYRGKGKYIDEILY
;
A
#
# COMPACT_ATOMS: atom_id res chain seq x y z
N MET A 1 -7.89 4.87 -11.84
CA MET A 1 -8.44 3.93 -10.83
C MET A 1 -7.74 2.58 -10.81
N TYR A 2 -7.24 2.08 -11.95
CA TYR A 2 -6.85 0.67 -12.13
C TYR A 2 -5.46 0.21 -11.66
N GLN A 3 -4.51 1.09 -11.32
CA GLN A 3 -3.15 0.63 -10.95
C GLN A 3 -2.89 0.68 -9.44
N TRP A 4 -3.65 1.50 -8.71
CA TRP A 4 -3.48 1.71 -7.27
C TRP A 4 -4.29 0.76 -6.38
N CYS A 5 -5.45 0.26 -6.82
CA CYS A 5 -6.17 -0.81 -6.11
C CYS A 5 -5.44 -2.16 -6.22
N ARG A 6 -4.93 -2.49 -7.42
CA ARG A 6 -4.30 -3.81 -7.69
C ARG A 6 -3.15 -4.11 -6.73
N THR A 7 -2.27 -3.15 -6.45
CA THR A 7 -1.14 -3.38 -5.54
C THR A 7 -1.56 -3.59 -4.09
N ARG A 8 -2.71 -3.04 -3.67
CA ARG A 8 -3.23 -3.16 -2.30
C ARG A 8 -3.89 -4.51 -2.08
N GLU A 9 -4.66 -4.98 -3.06
CA GLU A 9 -5.27 -6.32 -3.05
C GLU A 9 -4.20 -7.42 -3.05
N ILE A 10 -3.07 -7.21 -3.74
CA ILE A 10 -1.89 -8.08 -3.72
C ILE A 10 -1.28 -8.18 -2.31
N ILE A 11 -1.03 -7.04 -1.66
CA ILE A 11 -0.41 -6.99 -0.34
C ILE A 11 -1.27 -7.71 0.70
N THR A 12 -2.58 -7.51 0.63
CA THR A 12 -3.53 -8.16 1.53
C THR A 12 -3.69 -9.65 1.25
N TYR A 13 -3.66 -10.06 -0.02
CA TYR A 13 -3.69 -11.47 -0.40
C TYR A 13 -2.44 -12.22 0.10
N TYR A 14 -1.24 -11.67 -0.12
CA TYR A 14 0.00 -12.29 0.37
C TYR A 14 0.11 -12.35 1.90
N ARG A 15 -0.78 -11.67 2.64
CA ARG A 15 -0.91 -11.75 4.10
C ARG A 15 -1.96 -12.74 4.59
N GLY A 16 -2.74 -13.36 3.70
CA GLY A 16 -3.83 -14.28 4.05
C GLY A 16 -5.10 -13.58 4.54
N THR A 17 -5.12 -12.25 4.67
CA THR A 17 -6.28 -11.50 5.18
C THR A 17 -7.45 -11.46 4.19
N LEU A 18 -7.21 -11.80 2.91
CA LEU A 18 -8.24 -11.97 1.87
C LEU A 18 -8.54 -13.45 1.56
N ASP A 19 -8.17 -14.40 2.41
CA ASP A 19 -8.39 -15.83 2.14
C ASP A 19 -9.85 -16.18 1.84
N LYS A 20 -10.80 -15.45 2.45
CA LYS A 20 -12.25 -15.59 2.18
C LYS A 20 -12.65 -15.26 0.74
N TYR A 21 -11.86 -14.42 0.06
CA TYR A 21 -12.13 -13.93 -1.29
C TYR A 21 -11.09 -14.43 -2.31
N LYS A 22 -10.23 -15.39 -1.92
CA LYS A 22 -9.13 -15.88 -2.76
C LYS A 22 -9.61 -16.42 -4.11
N ASP A 23 -10.81 -16.99 -4.16
CA ASP A 23 -11.37 -17.62 -5.35
C ASP A 23 -12.18 -16.62 -6.21
N HIS A 24 -12.32 -15.37 -5.76
CA HIS A 24 -13.01 -14.33 -6.52
C HIS A 24 -12.23 -13.95 -7.78
N ALA A 25 -12.93 -13.80 -8.92
CA ALA A 25 -12.31 -13.59 -10.23
C ALA A 25 -11.39 -12.36 -10.28
N ILE A 26 -11.75 -11.29 -9.55
CA ILE A 26 -10.93 -10.07 -9.44
C ILE A 26 -9.59 -10.38 -8.76
N ILE A 27 -9.62 -11.10 -7.63
CA ILE A 27 -8.43 -11.43 -6.85
C ILE A 27 -7.51 -12.37 -7.64
N GLN A 28 -8.07 -13.41 -8.27
CA GLN A 28 -7.32 -14.32 -9.14
C GLN A 28 -6.62 -13.61 -10.29
N ARG A 29 -7.31 -12.67 -10.95
CA ARG A 29 -6.73 -11.86 -12.02
C ARG A 29 -5.55 -11.04 -11.51
N ILE A 30 -5.69 -10.41 -10.35
CA ILE A 30 -4.65 -9.59 -9.74
C ILE A 30 -3.41 -10.42 -9.37
N ILE A 31 -3.60 -11.62 -8.80
CA ILE A 31 -2.51 -12.54 -8.49
C ILE A 31 -1.79 -12.96 -9.77
N LYS A 32 -2.54 -13.33 -10.80
CA LYS A 32 -1.98 -13.71 -12.10
C LYS A 32 -1.17 -12.57 -12.71
N ASP A 33 -1.72 -11.35 -12.72
CA ASP A 33 -1.03 -10.15 -13.22
C ASP A 33 0.26 -9.90 -12.41
N SER A 34 0.23 -10.08 -11.09
CA SER A 34 1.40 -9.88 -10.22
C SER A 34 2.54 -10.86 -10.50
N ARG A 35 2.23 -12.07 -10.95
CA ARG A 35 3.21 -13.10 -11.31
C ARG A 35 3.70 -13.00 -12.74
N ASN A 36 2.97 -12.28 -13.59
CA ASN A 36 3.30 -12.08 -15.00
C ASN A 36 3.95 -10.71 -15.25
N CYS A 37 4.93 -10.36 -14.42
CA CYS A 37 5.69 -9.11 -14.56
C CYS A 37 7.12 -9.28 -14.05
N ASP A 38 8.03 -8.44 -14.55
CA ASP A 38 9.44 -8.44 -14.16
C ASP A 38 9.69 -7.76 -12.81
N TYR A 39 8.92 -6.70 -12.52
CA TYR A 39 8.99 -5.99 -11.26
C TYR A 39 7.65 -5.32 -10.90
N ILE A 40 7.43 -5.14 -9.60
CA ILE A 40 6.23 -4.52 -9.02
C ILE A 40 6.64 -3.24 -8.30
N ILE A 41 5.89 -2.16 -8.56
CA ILE A 41 6.01 -0.91 -7.80
C ILE A 41 4.84 -0.80 -6.85
N ALA A 42 5.10 -0.65 -5.56
CA ALA A 42 4.09 -0.56 -4.52
C ALA A 42 4.41 0.56 -3.51
N PRO A 43 3.43 1.06 -2.74
CA PRO A 43 3.74 1.82 -1.53
C PRO A 43 4.51 0.95 -0.53
N ILE A 44 5.40 1.57 0.26
CA ILE A 44 6.09 0.89 1.36
C ILE A 44 5.04 0.39 2.35
N ALA A 45 5.16 -0.87 2.74
CA ALA A 45 4.26 -1.48 3.69
C ALA A 45 4.69 -1.09 5.11
N ASP A 46 3.92 -0.20 5.75
CA ASP A 46 4.11 0.21 7.13
C ASP A 46 2.92 -0.22 8.02
N ASN A 47 3.10 -0.12 9.34
CA ASN A 47 2.07 -0.51 10.31
C ASN A 47 0.73 0.25 10.10
N ARG A 48 0.80 1.44 9.52
CA ARG A 48 -0.34 2.31 9.33
C ARG A 48 -1.17 1.94 8.10
N MET A 49 -0.51 1.63 6.99
CA MET A 49 -1.11 1.06 5.80
C MET A 49 -1.92 -0.18 6.17
N PHE A 50 -1.34 -1.07 6.98
CA PHE A 50 -2.04 -2.28 7.43
C PHE A 50 -3.30 -1.97 8.21
N LYS A 51 -3.23 -1.07 9.22
CA LYS A 51 -4.44 -0.68 9.99
C LYS A 51 -5.57 -0.16 9.12
N ILE A 52 -5.27 0.65 8.10
CA ILE A 52 -6.31 1.20 7.20
C ILE A 52 -6.91 0.10 6.32
N ILE A 53 -6.07 -0.80 5.81
CA ILE A 53 -6.53 -1.92 4.98
C ILE A 53 -7.35 -2.91 5.82
N ASP A 54 -6.93 -3.22 7.03
CA ASP A 54 -7.66 -4.11 7.95
C ASP A 54 -9.05 -3.55 8.26
N SER A 55 -9.16 -2.24 8.55
CA SER A 55 -10.46 -1.57 8.71
C SER A 55 -11.35 -1.71 7.48
N PHE A 56 -10.80 -1.67 6.26
CA PHE A 56 -11.58 -1.87 5.04
C PHE A 56 -12.06 -3.32 4.90
N ILE A 57 -11.18 -4.29 5.16
CA ILE A 57 -11.50 -5.73 5.07
C ILE A 57 -12.55 -6.14 6.10
N GLN A 58 -12.52 -5.54 7.29
CA GLN A 58 -13.50 -5.76 8.35
C GLN A 58 -14.85 -5.06 8.08
N GLY A 59 -14.97 -4.30 6.98
CA GLY A 59 -16.19 -3.57 6.64
C GLY A 59 -16.42 -2.30 7.47
N GLU A 60 -15.40 -1.80 8.19
CA GLU A 60 -15.54 -0.59 9.01
C GLU A 60 -15.54 0.69 8.17
N ILE A 61 -14.89 0.66 7.00
CA ILE A 61 -14.78 1.79 6.08
C ILE A 61 -15.07 1.34 4.65
N THR A 62 -15.46 2.29 3.81
CA THR A 62 -15.67 2.06 2.38
C THR A 62 -14.36 2.09 1.59
N ASP A 63 -14.43 1.65 0.33
CA ASP A 63 -13.32 1.69 -0.63
C ASP A 63 -12.79 3.11 -0.86
N GLU A 64 -13.67 4.11 -1.01
CA GLU A 64 -13.26 5.51 -1.17
C GLU A 64 -12.62 6.06 0.11
N GLN A 65 -13.14 5.73 1.30
CA GLN A 65 -12.46 6.09 2.55
C GLN A 65 -11.07 5.46 2.63
N CYS A 66 -10.95 4.17 2.32
CA CYS A 66 -9.68 3.45 2.32
C CYS A 66 -8.69 4.09 1.34
N LYS A 67 -9.14 4.41 0.13
CA LYS A 67 -8.36 5.04 -0.93
C LYS A 67 -7.78 6.38 -0.49
N HIS A 68 -8.60 7.27 0.05
CA HIS A 68 -8.19 8.59 0.49
C HIS A 68 -7.33 8.55 1.76
N CYS A 69 -7.62 7.66 2.71
CA CYS A 69 -6.78 7.45 3.88
C CYS A 69 -5.38 6.98 3.47
N LEU A 70 -5.27 6.02 2.56
CA LEU A 70 -3.96 5.52 2.09
C LEU A 70 -3.22 6.52 1.19
N ALA A 71 -3.91 7.46 0.54
CA ALA A 71 -3.24 8.56 -0.16
C ALA A 71 -2.64 9.57 0.83
N ALA A 72 -3.30 9.79 1.97
CA ALA A 72 -2.87 10.71 3.00
C ALA A 72 -1.67 10.22 3.83
N THR A 73 -1.32 8.92 3.79
CA THR A 73 -0.14 8.39 4.50
C THR A 73 1.20 8.76 3.85
N ASN A 74 1.19 9.33 2.63
CA ASN A 74 2.38 9.79 1.90
C ASN A 74 3.55 8.78 1.90
N LEU A 75 3.23 7.50 1.73
CA LEU A 75 4.22 6.43 1.77
C LEU A 75 5.15 6.51 0.56
N GLY A 76 6.44 6.25 0.80
CA GLY A 76 7.40 6.05 -0.28
C GLY A 76 7.02 4.85 -1.16
N LYS A 77 7.68 4.70 -2.30
CA LYS A 77 7.52 3.53 -3.17
C LYS A 77 8.59 2.49 -2.88
N GLN A 78 8.20 1.22 -2.86
CA GLN A 78 9.06 0.06 -2.91
C GLN A 78 9.01 -0.57 -4.30
N TYR A 79 10.12 -1.20 -4.68
CA TYR A 79 10.30 -1.91 -5.94
C TYR A 79 10.62 -3.37 -5.60
N VAL A 80 9.84 -4.30 -6.13
CA VAL A 80 10.02 -5.74 -5.95
C VAL A 80 10.35 -6.34 -7.30
N PHE A 81 11.56 -6.85 -7.48
CA PHE A 81 11.97 -7.56 -8.69
C PHE A 81 11.58 -9.03 -8.56
N VAL A 82 10.85 -9.54 -9.55
CA VAL A 82 10.21 -10.86 -9.50
C VAL A 82 10.90 -11.86 -10.42
N SER A 83 11.37 -11.43 -11.59
CA SER A 83 12.02 -12.32 -12.56
C SER A 83 13.53 -12.37 -12.38
N ASP A 84 14.12 -13.54 -12.64
CA ASP A 84 15.58 -13.72 -12.67
C ASP A 84 16.25 -12.77 -13.68
N LEU A 85 15.57 -12.51 -14.80
CA LEU A 85 16.02 -11.53 -15.79
C LEU A 85 16.13 -10.14 -15.16
N ALA A 86 15.09 -9.65 -14.48
CA ALA A 86 15.11 -8.34 -13.85
C ALA A 86 16.22 -8.22 -12.79
N ILE A 87 16.41 -9.28 -12.00
CA ILE A 87 17.48 -9.35 -10.99
C ILE A 87 18.86 -9.32 -11.66
N SER A 88 19.05 -10.05 -12.76
CA SER A 88 20.33 -10.11 -13.48
C SER A 88 20.75 -8.76 -14.09
N GLN A 89 19.79 -7.87 -14.35
CA GLN A 89 20.04 -6.53 -14.89
C GLN A 89 20.33 -5.49 -13.79
N LEU A 90 20.23 -5.85 -12.50
CA LEU A 90 20.49 -4.92 -11.41
C LEU A 90 21.97 -4.58 -11.32
N LYS A 91 22.26 -3.28 -11.30
CA LYS A 91 23.60 -2.74 -11.10
C LYS A 91 23.60 -1.75 -9.94
N ILE A 92 24.50 -1.95 -8.98
CA ILE A 92 24.76 -0.94 -7.94
C ILE A 92 25.42 0.24 -8.63
N VAL A 93 24.75 1.39 -8.62
CA VAL A 93 25.26 2.63 -9.22
C VAL A 93 26.26 3.30 -8.29
N GLU A 94 25.92 3.38 -7.00
CA GLU A 94 26.74 4.06 -6.00
C GLU A 94 26.48 3.49 -4.60
N ARG A 95 27.43 3.73 -3.69
CA ARG A 95 27.27 3.50 -2.26
C ARG A 95 27.55 4.83 -1.55
N VAL A 96 26.56 5.32 -0.82
CA VAL A 96 26.64 6.59 -0.10
C VAL A 96 26.63 6.29 1.40
N TYR A 97 27.48 6.98 2.15
CA TYR A 97 27.50 6.91 3.61
C TYR A 97 26.72 8.09 4.17
N LEU A 98 25.88 7.83 5.16
CA LEU A 98 25.12 8.86 5.88
C LEU A 98 25.88 9.25 7.14
N ALA A 99 26.22 10.52 7.27
CA ALA A 99 26.78 11.05 8.50
C ALA A 99 25.69 11.14 9.60
N ASP A 100 26.10 11.16 10.87
CA ASP A 100 25.16 11.13 11.99
C ASP A 100 24.22 12.35 12.02
N ASN A 101 24.72 13.53 11.59
CA ASN A 101 23.91 14.74 11.46
C ASN A 101 22.81 14.59 10.39
N GLU A 102 23.13 14.05 9.21
CA GLU A 102 22.16 13.79 8.14
C GLU A 102 21.13 12.75 8.57
N LYS A 103 21.60 11.67 9.23
CA LYS A 103 20.73 10.64 9.78
C LYS A 103 19.73 11.21 10.78
N ASN A 104 20.18 12.10 11.67
CA ASN A 104 19.30 12.75 12.65
C ASN A 104 18.32 13.72 11.99
N TYR A 105 18.78 14.50 11.01
CA TYR A 105 17.91 15.37 10.20
C TYR A 105 16.76 14.58 9.55
N TYR A 106 17.06 13.46 8.89
CA TYR A 106 16.01 12.64 8.25
C TYR A 106 15.07 12.00 9.28
N LYS A 107 15.55 11.60 10.47
CA LYS A 107 14.69 11.08 11.53
C LYS A 107 13.69 12.14 12.03
N GLU A 108 14.14 13.37 12.22
CA GLU A 108 13.28 14.48 12.65
C GLU A 108 12.25 14.83 11.58
N MET A 109 12.67 14.91 10.32
CA MET A 109 11.78 15.14 9.18
C MET A 109 10.71 14.03 9.07
N ARG A 110 11.10 12.76 9.24
CA ARG A 110 10.15 11.65 9.24
C ARG A 110 9.15 11.72 10.40
N SER A 111 9.59 12.13 11.58
CA SER A 111 8.73 12.29 12.75
C SER A 111 7.66 13.37 12.54
N SER A 112 8.04 14.52 11.97
CA SER A 112 7.10 15.60 11.66
C SER A 112 6.13 15.24 10.54
N GLU A 113 6.60 14.60 9.47
CA GLU A 113 5.76 14.06 8.40
C GLU A 113 4.73 13.05 8.91
N SER A 114 5.14 12.17 9.84
CA SER A 114 4.27 11.14 10.39
C SER A 114 3.09 11.74 11.15
N LYS A 115 3.33 12.77 11.97
CA LYS A 115 2.27 13.52 12.68
C LYS A 115 1.30 14.19 11.72
N LEU A 116 1.82 14.92 10.72
CA LEU A 116 0.98 15.56 9.70
C LEU A 116 0.15 14.54 8.91
N GLY A 117 0.72 13.36 8.64
CA GLY A 117 -0.01 12.26 8.03
C GLY A 117 -1.20 11.83 8.89
N GLU A 118 -1.05 11.73 10.23
CA GLU A 118 -2.12 11.34 11.18
C GLU A 118 -3.36 12.20 11.05
N ASP A 119 -3.16 13.52 11.04
CA ASP A 119 -4.26 14.46 10.94
C ASP A 119 -4.93 14.38 9.56
N LYS A 120 -4.14 14.25 8.48
CA LYS A 120 -4.68 14.09 7.13
C LYS A 120 -5.54 12.84 6.98
N VAL A 121 -5.15 11.71 7.57
CA VAL A 121 -5.96 10.47 7.52
C VAL A 121 -7.25 10.62 8.33
N LYS A 122 -7.20 11.24 9.51
CA LYS A 122 -8.42 11.50 10.30
C LYS A 122 -9.40 12.37 9.51
N LEU A 123 -8.90 13.45 8.90
CA LEU A 123 -9.71 14.33 8.06
C LEU A 123 -10.29 13.60 6.84
N ALA A 124 -9.47 12.79 6.14
CA ALA A 124 -9.95 11.99 5.02
C ALA A 124 -11.05 11.00 5.45
N ARG A 125 -10.90 10.34 6.60
CA ARG A 125 -11.90 9.39 7.09
C ARG A 125 -13.24 10.07 7.36
N ILE A 126 -13.23 11.29 7.90
CA ILE A 126 -14.43 12.09 8.16
C ILE A 126 -15.05 12.60 6.85
N GLN A 127 -14.24 13.19 5.98
CA GLN A 127 -14.70 13.82 4.73
C GLN A 127 -15.34 12.83 3.75
N TYR A 128 -14.83 11.60 3.71
CA TYR A 128 -15.31 10.55 2.81
C TYR A 128 -16.24 9.54 3.50
N ARG A 129 -16.68 9.83 4.73
CA ARG A 129 -17.56 8.92 5.49
C ARG A 129 -18.83 8.58 4.72
N GLY A 130 -19.11 7.27 4.61
CA GLY A 130 -20.30 6.75 3.92
C GLY A 130 -20.31 6.95 2.40
N LYS A 131 -19.19 7.36 1.79
CA LYS A 131 -19.06 7.46 0.34
C LYS A 131 -18.40 6.21 -0.22
N GLY A 132 -18.86 5.71 -1.35
CA GLY A 132 -18.31 4.48 -1.96
C GLY A 132 -19.04 3.24 -1.47
N LYS A 133 -18.37 2.10 -1.54
CA LYS A 133 -18.91 0.77 -1.21
C LYS A 133 -18.06 0.07 -0.17
N TYR A 134 -18.70 -0.75 0.64
CA TYR A 134 -18.05 -1.68 1.55
C TYR A 134 -17.52 -2.91 0.81
N ILE A 135 -16.63 -3.66 1.45
CA ILE A 135 -15.96 -4.81 0.83
C ILE A 135 -16.95 -5.92 0.43
N ASP A 136 -18.00 -6.14 1.22
CA ASP A 136 -19.10 -7.06 0.94
C ASP A 136 -19.94 -6.60 -0.25
N GLU A 137 -20.13 -5.30 -0.46
CA GLU A 137 -20.81 -4.78 -1.66
C GLU A 137 -19.97 -4.90 -2.95
N ILE A 138 -18.67 -5.23 -2.84
CA ILE A 138 -17.72 -5.32 -3.96
C ILE A 138 -17.37 -6.78 -4.29
N LEU A 139 -17.19 -7.62 -3.27
CA LEU A 139 -16.62 -8.98 -3.40
C LEU A 139 -17.60 -10.11 -3.04
N TYR A 140 -18.85 -9.78 -2.69
CA TYR A 140 -19.94 -10.74 -2.45
C TYR A 140 -20.93 -10.70 -3.61
#